data_AF-A0A6G6YX69-F1
#
_entry.id   AF-A0A6G6YX69-F1
#
_cell.length_a   1.000
_cell.length_b   1.000
_cell.length_c   1.000
_cell.angle_alpha   90.00
_cell.angle_beta   90.00
_cell.angle_gamma   90.00
#
_symmetry.space_group_name_H-M   'P 1'
#
loop_
_entity.id
_entity.type
_entity.pdbx_description
1 polymer ?
#
loop_
_entity_poly.entity_id
_entity_poly.type
_entity_poly.pdbx_seq_one_letter_code
_entity_poly.pdbx_strand_id
1 'polypeptide(L)'
;MKRVASALSATALLVSATASTPALESRLTATSILSADELWTKIGEFCGIPSWHPAVERCDLSADGKIRTLRFFGTSRTAVETLEARDDVGRSLAYAADSVTTSVTNYRTTVRVIAEASASAVQVISSYDANGVSDADARRAVERSLYLSLCLNGPLVCSGDQRSSSPAEVVQFAGPAQSPTPLMLKGYLRRPTSPGPFPAVVLLHGCGGFSDQLDQNWGVKIAAWGYVALTIDRHGPRGIKNTCRGGAPADSLFDAYRALDFLAQQPYVDPARVVVAGFSQGGWFSLAAVERGSVEQSSERKFRAAVAFYPACIEVKGPMTVPTLIMIGERDDWTPADACRKLVNGEGDWGMSRPKAEGPPIQFIVYPGAYHDFDRPGPTFQYDGHRIEFNQAAAEQSRNALRDFLTSVVGEAAK
;
A
#
# COMPACT_ATOMS: atom_id res chain seq x y z
N MET A 1 -48.38 -55.14 -38.73
CA MET A 1 -48.12 -54.34 -37.50
C MET A 1 -47.47 -55.29 -36.50
N LYS A 2 -46.29 -55.11 -35.88
CA LYS A 2 -45.35 -54.00 -35.63
C LYS A 2 -43.94 -54.63 -35.56
N ARG A 3 -42.99 -54.15 -36.38
CA ARG A 3 -41.82 -53.30 -36.06
C ARG A 3 -40.67 -54.01 -35.33
N VAL A 4 -39.62 -54.25 -36.13
CA VAL A 4 -38.23 -54.57 -35.78
C VAL A 4 -37.62 -53.39 -35.02
N ALA A 5 -36.93 -53.65 -33.90
CA ALA A 5 -36.16 -52.66 -33.17
C ALA A 5 -34.67 -52.85 -33.46
N SER A 6 -34.07 -51.89 -34.18
CA SER A 6 -32.62 -51.75 -34.35
C SER A 6 -32.00 -51.19 -33.08
N ALA A 7 -30.96 -51.84 -32.58
CA ALA A 7 -30.06 -51.28 -31.57
C ALA A 7 -29.04 -50.38 -32.27
N LEU A 8 -29.10 -49.07 -32.02
CA LEU A 8 -28.02 -48.14 -32.35
C LEU A 8 -26.99 -48.15 -31.19
N SER A 9 -25.77 -48.61 -31.47
CA SER A 9 -24.60 -48.31 -30.65
C SER A 9 -24.22 -46.84 -30.82
N ALA A 10 -24.36 -46.05 -29.76
CA ALA A 10 -23.83 -44.70 -29.69
C ALA A 10 -22.38 -44.75 -29.17
N THR A 11 -21.41 -44.62 -30.07
CA THR A 11 -20.01 -44.41 -29.73
C THR A 11 -19.84 -42.97 -29.23
N ALA A 12 -19.67 -42.79 -27.92
CA ALA A 12 -19.37 -41.48 -27.35
C ALA A 12 -17.94 -41.08 -27.74
N LEU A 13 -17.81 -40.10 -28.65
CA LEU A 13 -16.55 -39.38 -28.85
C LEU A 13 -16.25 -38.56 -27.59
N LEU A 14 -15.26 -39.00 -26.82
CA LEU A 14 -14.58 -38.16 -25.83
C LEU A 14 -13.79 -37.09 -26.58
N VAL A 15 -14.37 -35.90 -26.72
CA VAL A 15 -13.62 -34.69 -27.04
C VAL A 15 -12.80 -34.35 -25.80
N SER A 16 -11.53 -34.76 -25.79
CA SER A 16 -10.54 -34.28 -24.84
C SER A 16 -10.29 -32.80 -25.13
N ALA A 17 -11.03 -31.93 -24.44
CA ALA A 17 -10.68 -30.52 -24.35
C ALA A 17 -9.32 -30.44 -23.63
N THR A 18 -8.26 -30.14 -24.38
CA THR A 18 -7.00 -29.70 -23.80
C THR A 18 -7.27 -28.36 -23.14
N ALA A 19 -7.62 -28.38 -21.85
CA ALA A 19 -7.66 -27.17 -21.05
C ALA A 19 -6.22 -26.65 -20.97
N SER A 20 -5.90 -25.65 -21.78
CA SER A 20 -4.66 -24.89 -21.63
C SER A 20 -4.62 -24.38 -20.20
N THR A 21 -3.61 -24.80 -19.44
CA THR A 21 -3.35 -24.21 -18.12
C THR A 21 -3.21 -22.70 -18.30
N PRO A 22 -3.90 -21.88 -17.49
CA PRO A 22 -3.81 -20.43 -17.63
C PRO A 22 -2.36 -20.00 -17.36
N ALA A 23 -1.81 -19.14 -18.22
CA ALA A 23 -0.49 -18.57 -18.03
C ALA A 23 -0.43 -17.85 -16.66
N LEU A 24 0.72 -17.95 -16.01
CA LEU A 24 0.98 -17.22 -14.77
C LEU A 24 1.00 -15.71 -15.05
N GLU A 25 0.45 -14.91 -14.14
CA GLU A 25 0.48 -13.45 -14.24
C GLU A 25 1.20 -12.83 -13.02
N SER A 26 2.13 -11.91 -13.30
CA SER A 26 2.71 -11.02 -12.31
C SER A 26 2.41 -9.57 -12.63
N ARG A 27 2.19 -8.79 -11.58
CA ARG A 27 1.90 -7.36 -11.67
C ARG A 27 2.78 -6.58 -10.71
N LEU A 28 3.39 -5.52 -11.21
CA LEU A 28 4.13 -4.55 -10.41
C LEU A 28 3.60 -3.15 -10.73
N THR A 29 3.19 -2.41 -9.70
CA THR A 29 2.86 -0.99 -9.82
C THR A 29 3.87 -0.19 -9.02
N ALA A 30 4.46 0.83 -9.64
CA ALA A 30 5.46 1.68 -9.04
C ALA A 30 5.13 3.16 -9.29
N THR A 31 5.09 3.95 -8.23
CA THR A 31 4.74 5.37 -8.28
C THR A 31 5.92 6.23 -8.74
N SER A 32 5.61 7.35 -9.37
CA SER A 32 6.52 8.35 -9.89
C SER A 32 6.02 9.75 -9.56
N ILE A 33 6.95 10.64 -9.25
CA ILE A 33 6.68 12.06 -9.01
C ILE A 33 6.47 12.86 -10.30
N LEU A 34 6.80 12.27 -11.46
CA LEU A 34 6.58 12.90 -12.75
C LEU A 34 5.10 12.85 -13.09
N SER A 35 4.62 13.81 -13.89
CA SER A 35 3.32 13.67 -14.54
C SER A 35 3.32 12.44 -15.46
N ALA A 36 2.13 11.94 -15.80
CA ALA A 36 2.00 10.77 -16.66
C ALA A 36 2.63 10.99 -18.05
N ASP A 37 2.56 12.20 -18.60
CA ASP A 37 3.15 12.53 -19.89
C ASP A 37 4.68 12.63 -19.85
N GLU A 38 5.23 13.25 -18.79
CA GLU A 38 6.68 13.30 -18.57
C GLU A 38 7.26 11.90 -18.34
N LEU A 39 6.56 11.08 -17.56
CA LEU A 39 6.98 9.70 -17.34
C LEU A 39 6.89 8.87 -18.63
N TRP A 40 5.81 9.01 -19.40
CA TRP A 40 5.66 8.31 -20.68
C TRP A 40 6.73 8.74 -21.69
N THR A 41 7.09 10.02 -21.74
CA THR A 41 8.22 10.49 -22.56
C THR A 41 9.53 9.82 -22.15
N LYS A 42 9.72 9.58 -20.85
CA LYS A 42 10.92 8.94 -20.32
C LYS A 42 10.97 7.43 -20.60
N ILE A 43 9.86 6.69 -20.42
CA ILE A 43 9.87 5.21 -20.45
C ILE A 43 9.14 4.58 -21.64
N GLY A 44 8.39 5.36 -22.39
CA GLY A 44 7.45 4.88 -23.40
C GLY A 44 8.07 4.55 -24.75
N GLU A 45 9.29 5.01 -25.04
CA GLU A 45 9.97 4.66 -26.29
C GLU A 45 10.47 3.20 -26.26
N PHE A 46 10.11 2.40 -27.27
CA PHE A 46 10.43 0.97 -27.26
C PHE A 46 11.94 0.68 -27.24
N CYS A 47 12.77 1.46 -27.95
CA CYS A 47 14.23 1.30 -27.89
C CYS A 47 14.93 2.34 -27.00
N GLY A 48 14.17 3.19 -26.30
CA GLY A 48 14.70 4.22 -25.41
C GLY A 48 15.15 3.71 -24.04
N ILE A 49 14.99 2.40 -23.77
CA ILE A 49 15.34 1.76 -22.50
C ILE A 49 16.77 2.03 -21.98
N PRO A 50 17.83 2.18 -22.80
CA PRO A 50 19.16 2.51 -22.30
C PRO A 50 19.23 3.88 -21.59
N SER A 51 18.31 4.80 -21.89
CA SER A 51 18.30 6.15 -21.29
C SER A 51 17.81 6.18 -19.85
N TRP A 52 17.16 5.11 -19.38
CA TRP A 52 16.54 5.07 -18.05
C TRP A 52 16.76 3.77 -17.27
N HIS A 53 17.16 2.68 -17.93
CA HIS A 53 17.47 1.40 -17.28
C HIS A 53 18.99 1.17 -17.26
N PRO A 54 19.69 1.34 -16.12
CA PRO A 54 21.15 1.40 -16.07
C PRO A 54 21.83 0.04 -16.27
N ALA A 55 21.08 -1.07 -16.24
CA ALA A 55 21.64 -2.37 -16.65
C ALA A 55 21.68 -2.55 -18.17
N VAL A 56 20.95 -1.74 -18.95
CA VAL A 56 20.91 -1.85 -20.42
C VAL A 56 21.97 -0.93 -21.01
N GLU A 57 22.97 -1.52 -21.64
CA GLU A 57 24.04 -0.81 -22.33
C GLU A 57 23.55 -0.23 -23.66
N ARG A 58 22.80 -1.04 -24.41
CA ARG A 58 22.41 -0.70 -25.78
C ARG A 58 21.13 -1.41 -26.17
N CYS A 59 20.36 -0.74 -27.01
CA CYS A 59 19.22 -1.30 -27.71
C CYS A 59 19.47 -1.18 -29.23
N ASP A 60 19.42 -2.30 -29.93
CA ASP A 60 19.49 -2.37 -31.39
C ASP A 60 18.09 -2.66 -31.93
N LEU A 61 17.51 -1.74 -32.70
CA LEU A 61 16.17 -1.88 -33.27
C LEU A 61 16.22 -2.44 -34.70
N SER A 62 15.30 -3.34 -35.04
CA SER A 62 15.12 -3.82 -36.41
C SER A 62 14.66 -2.69 -37.34
N ALA A 63 14.87 -2.88 -38.65
CA ALA A 63 14.52 -1.89 -39.66
C ALA A 63 13.02 -1.54 -39.69
N ASP A 64 12.15 -2.48 -39.31
CA ASP A 64 10.70 -2.28 -39.21
C ASP A 64 10.24 -1.72 -37.85
N GLY A 65 11.18 -1.49 -36.92
CA GLY A 65 10.89 -0.95 -35.60
C GLY A 65 10.21 -1.92 -34.62
N LYS A 66 10.01 -3.19 -35.01
CA LYS A 66 9.20 -4.14 -34.24
C LYS A 66 10.00 -5.03 -33.32
N ILE A 67 11.29 -5.23 -33.57
CA ILE A 67 12.12 -6.13 -32.77
C ILE A 67 13.27 -5.33 -32.18
N ARG A 68 13.44 -5.38 -30.87
CA ARG A 68 14.61 -4.83 -30.19
C ARG A 68 15.52 -5.94 -29.68
N THR A 69 16.82 -5.73 -29.81
CA THR A 69 17.85 -6.54 -29.15
C THR A 69 18.52 -5.70 -28.07
N LEU A 70 18.35 -6.09 -26.81
CA LEU A 70 18.96 -5.43 -25.66
C LEU A 70 20.28 -6.11 -25.30
N ARG A 71 21.29 -5.29 -24.99
CA ARG A 71 22.60 -5.72 -24.47
C ARG A 71 22.77 -5.17 -23.05
N PHE A 72 23.34 -5.96 -22.16
CA PHE A 72 23.47 -5.60 -20.74
C PHE A 72 24.93 -5.45 -20.33
N PHE A 73 25.25 -4.37 -19.62
CA PHE A 73 26.61 -4.06 -19.16
C PHE A 73 27.25 -5.23 -18.40
N GLY A 74 28.51 -5.51 -18.72
CA GLY A 74 29.32 -6.52 -18.00
C GLY A 74 28.89 -7.97 -18.23
N THR A 75 28.05 -8.25 -19.23
CA THR A 75 27.60 -9.61 -19.56
C THR A 75 27.61 -9.86 -21.07
N SER A 76 27.66 -11.13 -21.48
CA SER A 76 27.41 -11.53 -22.87
C SER A 76 25.92 -11.78 -23.17
N ARG A 77 25.03 -11.48 -22.22
CA ARG A 77 23.60 -11.76 -22.34
C ARG A 77 22.94 -10.76 -23.28
N THR A 78 22.05 -11.25 -24.13
CA THR A 78 21.13 -10.44 -24.92
C THR A 78 19.69 -10.81 -24.61
N ALA A 79 18.78 -9.87 -24.80
CA ALA A 79 17.34 -10.14 -24.82
C ALA A 79 16.77 -9.66 -26.15
N VAL A 80 16.00 -10.53 -26.83
CA VAL A 80 15.29 -10.19 -28.07
C VAL A 80 13.82 -10.08 -27.74
N GLU A 81 13.22 -8.96 -28.10
CA GLU A 81 11.85 -8.65 -27.75
C GLU A 81 11.10 -8.08 -28.95
N THR A 82 9.88 -8.55 -29.16
CA THR A 82 9.00 -8.16 -30.26
C THR A 82 7.89 -7.27 -29.74
N LEU A 83 7.76 -6.06 -30.26
CA LEU A 83 6.68 -5.13 -29.99
C LEU A 83 5.37 -5.66 -30.61
N GLU A 84 4.34 -5.76 -29.79
CA GLU A 84 3.04 -6.31 -30.18
C GLU A 84 1.95 -5.25 -30.23
N ALA A 85 2.02 -4.27 -29.33
CA ALA A 85 1.11 -3.14 -29.32
C ALA A 85 1.79 -1.88 -28.77
N ARG A 86 1.39 -0.73 -29.28
CA ARG A 86 1.77 0.58 -28.74
C ARG A 86 0.55 1.49 -28.84
N ASP A 87 0.24 2.15 -27.73
CA ASP A 87 -0.82 3.15 -27.62
C ASP A 87 -0.28 4.34 -26.85
N ASP A 88 0.13 5.38 -27.59
CA ASP A 88 0.69 6.60 -27.00
C ASP A 88 -0.39 7.44 -26.29
N VAL A 89 -1.66 7.34 -26.67
CA VAL A 89 -2.77 8.06 -26.02
C VAL A 89 -3.08 7.44 -24.66
N GLY A 90 -3.16 6.11 -24.61
CA GLY A 90 -3.29 5.33 -23.38
C GLY A 90 -1.99 5.14 -22.61
N ARG A 91 -0.86 5.70 -23.09
CA ARG A 91 0.49 5.57 -22.52
C ARG A 91 0.86 4.13 -22.20
N SER A 92 0.70 3.24 -23.17
CA SER A 92 0.97 1.82 -23.03
C SER A 92 1.76 1.22 -24.17
N LEU A 93 2.59 0.23 -23.85
CA LEU A 93 3.26 -0.62 -24.83
C LEU A 93 3.22 -2.07 -24.36
N ALA A 94 3.11 -3.00 -25.30
CA ALA A 94 3.15 -4.43 -25.04
C ALA A 94 4.18 -5.11 -25.95
N TYR A 95 4.94 -6.04 -25.39
CA TYR A 95 5.95 -6.81 -26.11
C TYR A 95 6.01 -8.26 -25.62
N ALA A 96 6.46 -9.14 -26.51
CA ALA A 96 6.81 -10.53 -26.20
C ALA A 96 8.33 -10.70 -26.18
N ALA A 97 8.81 -11.61 -25.33
CA ALA A 97 10.22 -11.98 -25.24
C ALA A 97 10.35 -13.51 -25.16
N ASP A 98 11.39 -14.06 -25.76
CA ASP A 98 11.63 -15.51 -25.72
C ASP A 98 11.88 -15.99 -24.28
N SER A 99 12.66 -15.23 -23.49
CA SER A 99 12.71 -15.37 -22.04
C SER A 99 13.35 -14.14 -21.37
N VAL A 100 12.87 -13.75 -20.18
CA VAL A 100 13.51 -12.72 -19.32
C VAL A 100 14.41 -13.36 -18.26
N THR A 101 14.10 -14.60 -17.90
CA THR A 101 14.89 -15.47 -17.03
C THR A 101 14.85 -16.89 -17.59
N THR A 102 15.80 -17.75 -17.23
CA THR A 102 15.80 -19.16 -17.68
C THR A 102 14.62 -19.98 -17.14
N SER A 103 13.91 -19.45 -16.13
CA SER A 103 12.83 -20.11 -15.41
C SER A 103 11.45 -19.94 -16.05
N VAL A 104 11.33 -19.20 -17.17
CA VAL A 104 10.03 -18.94 -17.83
C VAL A 104 10.12 -18.98 -19.35
N THR A 105 8.98 -19.27 -20.00
CA THR A 105 8.75 -19.25 -21.46
C THR A 105 7.46 -18.46 -21.77
N ASN A 106 7.20 -18.17 -23.06
CA ASN A 106 5.99 -17.48 -23.55
C ASN A 106 5.74 -16.13 -22.87
N TYR A 107 6.82 -15.41 -22.59
CA TYR A 107 6.76 -14.19 -21.80
C TYR A 107 6.19 -13.03 -22.62
N ARG A 108 5.12 -12.43 -22.12
CA ARG A 108 4.47 -11.25 -22.70
C ARG A 108 4.27 -10.22 -21.61
N THR A 109 4.61 -8.97 -21.90
CA THR A 109 4.53 -7.88 -20.94
C THR A 109 3.84 -6.68 -21.52
N THR A 110 3.00 -6.05 -20.70
CA THR A 110 2.44 -4.73 -20.96
C THR A 110 2.94 -3.75 -19.92
N VAL A 111 3.50 -2.63 -20.36
CA VAL A 111 3.89 -1.49 -19.53
C VAL A 111 2.88 -0.37 -19.79
N ARG A 112 2.30 0.21 -18.73
CA ARG A 112 1.34 1.30 -18.81
C ARG A 112 1.68 2.41 -17.83
N VAL A 113 1.52 3.67 -18.23
CA VAL A 113 1.59 4.81 -17.34
C VAL A 113 0.19 5.29 -16.99
N ILE A 114 -0.12 5.25 -15.70
CA ILE A 114 -1.40 5.65 -15.13
C ILE A 114 -1.23 7.08 -14.59
N ALA A 115 -2.15 7.98 -14.96
CA ALA A 115 -2.20 9.30 -14.38
C ALA A 115 -2.85 9.26 -13.00
N GLU A 116 -2.19 9.88 -12.03
CA GLU A 116 -2.73 10.10 -10.69
C GLU A 116 -2.84 11.61 -10.44
N ALA A 117 -3.65 12.03 -9.47
CA ALA A 117 -4.07 13.43 -9.32
C ALA A 117 -2.92 14.47 -9.19
N SER A 118 -1.74 14.04 -8.73
CA SER A 118 -0.53 14.89 -8.61
C SER A 118 0.77 14.15 -8.93
N ALA A 119 0.66 12.97 -9.54
CA ALA A 119 1.74 12.01 -9.73
C ALA A 119 1.41 11.08 -10.91
N SER A 120 2.22 10.06 -11.13
CA SER A 120 1.88 8.98 -12.05
C SER A 120 2.37 7.65 -11.51
N ALA A 121 1.86 6.55 -12.05
CA ALA A 121 2.36 5.23 -11.73
C ALA A 121 2.66 4.45 -13.00
N VAL A 122 3.71 3.63 -12.96
CA VAL A 122 3.97 2.61 -13.98
C VAL A 122 3.39 1.30 -13.49
N GLN A 123 2.47 0.74 -14.27
CA GLN A 123 1.99 -0.61 -14.08
C GLN A 123 2.60 -1.52 -15.13
N VAL A 124 3.23 -2.60 -14.66
CA VAL A 124 3.77 -3.66 -15.52
C VAL A 124 3.03 -4.94 -15.23
N ILE A 125 2.44 -5.52 -16.26
CA ILE A 125 1.70 -6.78 -16.21
C ILE A 125 2.40 -7.75 -17.14
N SER A 126 2.82 -8.89 -16.59
CA SER A 126 3.57 -9.91 -17.33
C SER A 126 2.87 -11.25 -17.24
N SER A 127 2.62 -11.89 -18.38
CA SER A 127 2.10 -13.25 -18.47
C SER A 127 3.17 -14.19 -19.00
N TYR A 128 3.30 -15.39 -18.45
CA TYR A 128 4.35 -16.36 -18.81
C TYR A 128 4.01 -17.76 -18.31
N ASP A 129 4.75 -18.75 -18.82
CA ASP A 129 4.67 -20.14 -18.38
C ASP A 129 5.94 -20.52 -17.60
N ALA A 130 5.80 -21.33 -16.54
CA ALA A 130 6.94 -21.86 -15.80
C ALA A 130 7.78 -22.80 -16.68
N ASN A 131 9.11 -22.69 -16.59
CA ASN A 131 10.05 -23.52 -17.33
C ASN A 131 10.96 -24.29 -16.38
N GLY A 132 10.71 -25.59 -16.21
CA GLY A 132 11.56 -26.47 -15.41
C GLY A 132 11.61 -26.15 -13.91
N VAL A 133 10.70 -25.31 -13.41
CA VAL A 133 10.57 -24.91 -12.00
C VAL A 133 9.10 -24.88 -11.58
N SER A 134 8.83 -24.73 -10.28
CA SER A 134 7.47 -24.55 -9.78
C SER A 134 6.88 -23.19 -10.19
N ASP A 135 5.55 -23.09 -10.30
CA ASP A 135 4.86 -21.81 -10.57
C ASP A 135 5.25 -20.71 -9.57
N ALA A 136 5.45 -21.08 -8.30
CA ALA A 136 5.88 -20.16 -7.26
C ALA A 136 7.31 -19.64 -7.49
N ASP A 137 8.23 -20.50 -7.97
CA ASP A 137 9.60 -20.11 -8.30
C ASP A 137 9.67 -19.28 -9.58
N ALA A 138 8.91 -19.66 -10.61
CA ALA A 138 8.76 -18.88 -11.84
C ALA A 138 8.26 -17.47 -11.53
N ARG A 139 7.22 -17.37 -10.69
CA ARG A 139 6.66 -16.10 -10.24
C ARG A 139 7.65 -15.25 -9.47
N ARG A 140 8.36 -15.85 -8.49
CA ARG A 140 9.44 -15.18 -7.75
C ARG A 140 10.54 -14.67 -8.68
N ALA A 141 10.94 -15.44 -9.68
CA ALA A 141 11.98 -15.06 -10.63
C ALA A 141 11.56 -13.83 -11.47
N VAL A 142 10.33 -13.84 -12.00
CA VAL A 142 9.80 -12.71 -12.79
C VAL A 142 9.60 -11.47 -11.94
N GLU A 143 8.97 -11.57 -10.77
CA GLU A 143 8.74 -10.42 -9.88
C GLU A 143 10.04 -9.80 -9.38
N ARG A 144 11.05 -10.63 -9.08
CA ARG A 144 12.39 -10.16 -8.75
C ARG A 144 13.01 -9.41 -9.92
N SER A 145 12.90 -9.92 -11.14
CA SER A 145 13.42 -9.28 -12.35
C SER A 145 12.74 -7.93 -12.60
N LEU A 146 11.40 -7.88 -12.59
CA LEU A 146 10.62 -6.66 -12.77
C LEU A 146 11.01 -5.59 -11.74
N TYR A 147 11.11 -5.98 -10.46
CA TYR A 147 11.52 -5.05 -9.40
C TYR A 147 12.95 -4.55 -9.60
N LEU A 148 13.90 -5.45 -9.91
CA LEU A 148 15.28 -5.02 -10.15
C LEU A 148 15.37 -4.02 -11.31
N SER A 149 14.60 -4.28 -12.37
CA SER A 149 14.56 -3.46 -13.58
C SER A 149 13.90 -2.09 -13.38
N LEU A 150 12.78 -2.04 -12.67
CA LEU A 150 11.99 -0.81 -12.52
C LEU A 150 12.38 0.01 -11.30
N CYS A 151 12.78 -0.65 -10.21
CA CYS A 151 12.81 -0.05 -8.89
C CYS A 151 14.22 0.12 -8.31
N LEU A 152 15.07 -0.90 -8.41
CA LEU A 152 16.41 -0.83 -7.82
C LEU A 152 17.36 -0.05 -8.74
N ASN A 153 17.22 -0.31 -10.04
CA ASN A 153 18.07 0.26 -11.07
C ASN A 153 17.31 1.28 -11.92
N GLY A 154 15.98 1.19 -12.04
CA GLY A 154 15.19 2.07 -12.89
C GLY A 154 14.94 3.47 -12.33
N PRO A 155 14.17 4.32 -13.06
CA PRO A 155 13.90 5.70 -12.67
C PRO A 155 12.81 5.84 -11.59
N LEU A 156 12.31 4.74 -11.03
CA LEU A 156 11.15 4.71 -10.14
C LEU A 156 11.56 4.43 -8.69
N VAL A 157 10.85 5.04 -7.74
CA VAL A 157 11.09 4.85 -6.31
C VAL A 157 10.18 3.74 -5.81
N CYS A 158 10.70 2.51 -5.64
CA CYS A 158 9.95 1.43 -4.98
C CYS A 158 10.59 1.04 -3.65
N SER A 159 9.77 0.66 -2.67
CA SER A 159 10.24 0.07 -1.42
C SER A 159 10.26 -1.47 -1.51
N GLY A 160 11.28 -2.11 -0.91
CA GLY A 160 11.51 -3.56 -0.98
C GLY A 160 10.39 -4.44 -0.44
N ASP A 161 9.49 -3.86 0.36
CA ASP A 161 8.34 -4.55 0.96
C ASP A 161 7.19 -4.79 -0.06
N GLN A 162 7.21 -4.15 -1.24
CA GLN A 162 6.20 -4.31 -2.32
C GLN A 162 6.25 -5.63 -3.09
N ARG A 163 7.24 -6.49 -2.81
CA ARG A 163 7.66 -7.59 -3.71
C ARG A 163 6.76 -8.83 -3.76
N SER A 164 5.67 -8.91 -2.97
CA SER A 164 4.94 -10.18 -2.81
C SER A 164 3.47 -10.06 -2.37
N SER A 165 2.91 -8.87 -2.17
CA SER A 165 1.55 -8.79 -1.61
C SER A 165 0.50 -8.98 -2.69
N SER A 166 -0.44 -9.90 -2.47
CA SER A 166 -1.72 -9.91 -3.18
C SER A 166 -2.33 -8.50 -3.16
N PRO A 167 -3.02 -8.07 -4.23
CA PRO A 167 -3.78 -6.83 -4.21
C PRO A 167 -4.68 -6.81 -2.98
N ALA A 168 -4.82 -5.64 -2.34
CA ALA A 168 -5.76 -5.50 -1.25
C ALA A 168 -7.17 -5.85 -1.73
N GLU A 169 -7.90 -6.61 -0.93
CA GLU A 169 -9.33 -6.81 -1.12
C GLU A 169 -10.04 -5.48 -0.84
N VAL A 170 -10.80 -4.97 -1.80
CA VAL A 170 -11.58 -3.76 -1.61
C VAL A 170 -12.88 -4.14 -0.91
N VAL A 171 -13.03 -3.69 0.33
CA VAL A 171 -14.21 -3.95 1.16
C VAL A 171 -15.04 -2.68 1.35
N GLN A 172 -16.32 -2.87 1.65
CA GLN A 172 -17.22 -1.78 2.01
C GLN A 172 -17.94 -2.12 3.31
N PHE A 173 -18.11 -1.12 4.18
CA PHE A 173 -18.83 -1.27 5.44
C PHE A 173 -19.51 0.03 5.83
N ALA A 174 -20.54 -0.07 6.66
CA ALA A 174 -21.32 1.10 7.08
C ALA A 174 -20.45 2.05 7.93
N GLY A 175 -20.44 3.31 7.52
CA GLY A 175 -19.91 4.44 8.28
C GLY A 175 -20.87 4.88 9.40
N PRO A 176 -20.56 6.00 10.07
CA PRO A 176 -21.41 6.54 11.13
C PRO A 176 -22.82 6.84 10.61
N ALA A 177 -23.85 6.31 11.30
CA ALA A 177 -25.25 6.45 10.89
C ALA A 177 -25.78 7.85 11.21
N GLN A 178 -25.75 8.75 10.22
CA GLN A 178 -26.34 10.09 10.33
C GLN A 178 -27.52 10.33 9.37
N SER A 179 -27.78 9.38 8.47
CA SER A 179 -28.81 9.49 7.42
C SER A 179 -29.55 8.14 7.28
N PRO A 180 -30.82 8.13 6.83
CA PRO A 180 -31.56 6.90 6.53
C PRO A 180 -30.84 6.00 5.51
N THR A 181 -29.95 6.55 4.69
CA THR A 181 -29.01 5.78 3.86
C THR A 181 -27.65 5.76 4.54
N PRO A 182 -27.13 4.58 4.96
CA PRO A 182 -25.80 4.48 5.57
C PRO A 182 -24.73 4.93 4.57
N LEU A 183 -23.83 5.82 5.00
CA LEU A 183 -22.59 6.08 4.28
C LEU A 183 -21.81 4.77 4.19
N MET A 184 -21.34 4.37 3.00
CA MET A 184 -20.52 3.17 2.84
C MET A 184 -19.05 3.55 2.74
N LEU A 185 -18.29 3.31 3.81
CA LEU A 185 -16.85 3.49 3.81
C LEU A 185 -16.19 2.43 2.93
N LYS A 186 -15.13 2.82 2.22
CA LYS A 186 -14.29 1.92 1.43
C LYS A 186 -13.04 1.58 2.24
N GLY A 187 -12.61 0.33 2.20
CA GLY A 187 -11.37 -0.13 2.81
C GLY A 187 -10.52 -0.97 1.88
N TYR A 188 -9.20 -0.90 2.07
CA TYR A 188 -8.21 -1.79 1.46
C TYR A 188 -7.79 -2.80 2.53
N LEU A 189 -8.26 -4.04 2.38
CA LEU A 189 -8.05 -5.12 3.33
C LEU A 189 -6.94 -6.04 2.83
N ARG A 190 -5.96 -6.28 3.70
CA ARG A 190 -4.87 -7.23 3.47
C ARG A 190 -4.84 -8.22 4.61
N ARG A 191 -4.67 -9.50 4.27
CA ARG A 191 -4.63 -10.59 5.25
C ARG A 191 -3.41 -11.48 5.02
N PRO A 192 -2.80 -12.02 6.07
CA PRO A 192 -1.85 -13.12 5.94
C PRO A 192 -2.54 -14.35 5.32
N THR A 193 -1.76 -15.22 4.68
CA THR A 193 -2.27 -16.45 4.07
C THR A 193 -2.30 -17.66 5.01
N SER A 194 -1.71 -17.54 6.21
CA SER A 194 -1.73 -18.57 7.24
C SER A 194 -3.13 -18.72 7.89
N PRO A 195 -3.37 -19.75 8.72
CA PRO A 195 -4.58 -19.84 9.52
C PRO A 195 -4.59 -18.80 10.65
N GLY A 196 -5.72 -18.11 10.84
CA GLY A 196 -5.93 -17.16 11.95
C GLY A 196 -6.32 -17.82 13.28
N PRO A 197 -6.78 -17.05 14.28
CA PRO A 197 -7.15 -15.63 14.22
C PRO A 197 -5.96 -14.67 14.36
N PHE A 198 -5.98 -13.60 13.57
CA PHE A 198 -4.91 -12.61 13.46
C PHE A 198 -5.16 -11.37 14.32
N PRO A 199 -4.09 -10.75 14.88
CA PRO A 199 -4.17 -9.36 15.27
C PRO A 199 -4.40 -8.48 14.02
N ALA A 200 -4.98 -7.31 14.20
CA ALA A 200 -5.28 -6.41 13.08
C ALA A 200 -4.84 -4.97 13.35
N VAL A 201 -4.58 -4.21 12.28
CA VAL A 201 -4.26 -2.79 12.33
C VAL A 201 -5.19 -2.03 11.38
N VAL A 202 -5.93 -1.07 11.94
CA VAL A 202 -6.70 -0.08 11.16
C VAL A 202 -5.77 1.07 10.82
N LEU A 203 -5.66 1.42 9.54
CA LEU A 203 -4.79 2.49 9.03
C LEU A 203 -5.59 3.71 8.59
N LEU A 204 -5.22 4.88 9.13
CA LEU A 204 -5.89 6.17 8.90
C LEU A 204 -4.98 7.14 8.14
N HIS A 205 -5.40 7.56 6.94
CA HIS A 205 -4.68 8.54 6.13
C HIS A 205 -4.77 9.97 6.70
N GLY A 206 -3.81 10.82 6.34
CA GLY A 206 -3.79 12.25 6.65
C GLY A 206 -4.85 13.07 5.90
N CYS A 207 -4.81 14.39 6.06
CA CYS A 207 -5.82 15.31 5.53
C CYS A 207 -5.92 15.33 3.99
N GLY A 208 -4.90 14.81 3.28
CA GLY A 208 -4.86 14.74 1.82
C GLY A 208 -5.66 13.58 1.19
N GLY A 209 -6.15 12.61 1.98
CA GLY A 209 -7.03 11.54 1.44
C GLY A 209 -6.35 10.35 0.75
N PHE A 210 -5.02 10.26 0.75
CA PHE A 210 -4.22 9.26 0.03
C PHE A 210 -4.23 7.85 0.66
N SER A 211 -5.41 7.27 0.79
CA SER A 211 -5.64 5.96 1.43
C SER A 211 -4.99 4.79 0.68
N ASP A 212 -4.95 4.86 -0.65
CA ASP A 212 -4.26 3.88 -1.50
C ASP A 212 -2.74 3.92 -1.31
N GLN A 213 -2.14 5.11 -1.31
CA GLN A 213 -0.70 5.27 -1.10
C GLN A 213 -0.29 4.82 0.30
N LEU A 214 -1.13 5.09 1.30
CA LEU A 214 -0.94 4.60 2.66
C LEU A 214 -1.00 3.08 2.72
N ASP A 215 -1.98 2.46 2.06
CA ASP A 215 -2.11 1.01 1.99
C ASP A 215 -0.90 0.36 1.30
N GLN A 216 -0.45 0.92 0.18
CA GLN A 216 0.75 0.44 -0.49
C GLN A 216 1.96 0.59 0.43
N ASN A 217 2.16 1.73 1.10
CA ASN A 217 3.32 1.89 1.96
C ASN A 217 3.26 0.98 3.20
N TRP A 218 2.22 1.10 4.02
CA TRP A 218 2.15 0.47 5.34
C TRP A 218 1.27 -0.76 5.39
N GLY A 219 0.16 -0.79 4.66
CA GLY A 219 -0.73 -1.96 4.62
C GLY A 219 -0.01 -3.22 4.15
N VAL A 220 0.83 -3.10 3.12
CA VAL A 220 1.71 -4.17 2.63
C VAL A 220 2.67 -4.68 3.72
N LYS A 221 3.36 -3.76 4.39
CA LYS A 221 4.37 -4.08 5.42
C LYS A 221 3.74 -4.79 6.61
N ILE A 222 2.64 -4.25 7.11
CA ILE A 222 1.90 -4.77 8.26
C ILE A 222 1.35 -6.17 7.95
N ALA A 223 0.80 -6.38 6.75
CA ALA A 223 0.36 -7.70 6.31
C ALA A 223 1.52 -8.70 6.23
N ALA A 224 2.68 -8.27 5.71
CA ALA A 224 3.88 -9.10 5.66
C ALA A 224 4.45 -9.44 7.06
N TRP A 225 4.11 -8.67 8.09
CA TRP A 225 4.45 -8.98 9.48
C TRP A 225 3.46 -9.92 10.16
N GLY A 226 2.43 -10.41 9.46
CA GLY A 226 1.46 -11.38 9.98
C GLY A 226 0.22 -10.76 10.63
N TYR A 227 -0.11 -9.51 10.31
CA TYR A 227 -1.30 -8.80 10.82
C TYR A 227 -2.33 -8.65 9.70
N VAL A 228 -3.61 -8.61 10.04
CA VAL A 228 -4.62 -8.06 9.11
C VAL A 228 -4.46 -6.55 9.05
N ALA A 229 -4.30 -5.97 7.86
CA ALA A 229 -4.25 -4.52 7.69
C ALA A 229 -5.52 -4.04 6.99
N LEU A 230 -6.18 -3.02 7.54
CA LEU A 230 -7.34 -2.38 6.93
C LEU A 230 -7.10 -0.88 6.82
N THR A 231 -6.76 -0.42 5.62
CA THR A 231 -6.63 1.02 5.34
C THR A 231 -7.97 1.56 4.88
N ILE A 232 -8.50 2.56 5.58
CA ILE A 232 -9.84 3.08 5.28
C ILE A 232 -9.78 4.39 4.51
N ASP A 233 -10.61 4.52 3.48
CA ASP A 233 -10.84 5.76 2.75
C ASP A 233 -11.97 6.54 3.42
N ARG A 234 -11.61 7.56 4.21
CA ARG A 234 -12.55 8.40 4.97
C ARG A 234 -13.11 9.54 4.14
N HIS A 235 -12.51 9.82 2.98
CA HIS A 235 -12.81 11.02 2.19
C HIS A 235 -13.58 10.69 0.91
N GLY A 236 -13.14 9.68 0.15
CA GLY A 236 -13.72 9.30 -1.13
C GLY A 236 -15.24 9.06 -1.08
N PRO A 237 -15.75 8.21 -0.16
CA PRO A 237 -17.18 7.98 0.02
C PRO A 237 -18.00 9.24 0.37
N ARG A 238 -17.35 10.25 0.95
CA ARG A 238 -17.95 11.55 1.29
C ARG A 238 -17.80 12.60 0.19
N GLY A 239 -17.16 12.26 -0.94
CA GLY A 239 -16.84 13.22 -2.00
C GLY A 239 -15.82 14.29 -1.61
N ILE A 240 -15.07 14.06 -0.52
CA ILE A 240 -14.08 14.99 0.01
C ILE A 240 -12.76 14.77 -0.71
N LYS A 241 -12.13 15.85 -1.19
CA LYS A 241 -10.82 15.77 -1.85
C LYS A 241 -9.65 15.97 -0.89
N ASN A 242 -9.80 16.87 0.07
CA ASN A 242 -8.84 17.12 1.13
C ASN A 242 -9.53 17.88 2.28
N THR A 243 -8.91 17.87 3.45
CA THR A 243 -9.39 18.53 4.67
C THR A 243 -8.34 19.39 5.35
N CYS A 244 -7.19 19.61 4.70
CA CYS A 244 -6.02 20.25 5.32
C CYS A 244 -6.29 21.69 5.78
N ARG A 245 -7.14 22.44 5.05
CA ARG A 245 -7.54 23.82 5.40
C ARG A 245 -8.93 23.93 6.06
N GLY A 246 -9.82 22.97 5.81
CA GLY A 246 -11.24 23.06 6.16
C GLY A 246 -11.65 22.18 7.34
N GLY A 247 -10.76 21.33 7.85
CA GLY A 247 -11.09 20.31 8.83
C GLY A 247 -11.88 19.15 8.22
N ALA A 248 -11.88 18.02 8.92
CA ALA A 248 -12.70 16.88 8.54
C ALA A 248 -14.08 16.98 9.20
N PRO A 249 -15.15 16.45 8.57
CA PRO A 249 -16.45 16.31 9.21
C PRO A 249 -16.34 15.61 10.57
N ALA A 250 -17.04 16.10 11.58
CA ALA A 250 -16.89 15.62 12.96
C ALA A 250 -17.15 14.12 13.12
N ASP A 251 -18.05 13.55 12.32
CA ASP A 251 -18.36 12.12 12.30
C ASP A 251 -17.20 11.25 11.84
N SER A 252 -16.26 11.80 11.08
CA SER A 252 -15.07 11.07 10.61
C SER A 252 -14.22 10.56 11.78
N LEU A 253 -14.37 11.13 12.99
CA LEU A 253 -13.73 10.62 14.22
C LEU A 253 -14.18 9.20 14.59
N PHE A 254 -15.38 8.80 14.16
CA PHE A 254 -15.93 7.47 14.41
C PHE A 254 -15.61 6.45 13.32
N ASP A 255 -15.01 6.85 12.19
CA ASP A 255 -14.69 5.94 11.08
C ASP A 255 -13.76 4.81 11.50
N ALA A 256 -12.80 5.09 12.40
CA ALA A 256 -11.90 4.09 12.95
C ALA A 256 -12.69 3.00 13.71
N TYR A 257 -13.69 3.39 14.49
CA TYR A 257 -14.55 2.45 15.21
C TYR A 257 -15.45 1.64 14.29
N ARG A 258 -15.93 2.23 13.18
CA ARG A 258 -16.64 1.46 12.13
C ARG A 258 -15.75 0.41 11.47
N ALA A 259 -14.48 0.74 11.26
CA ALA A 259 -13.50 -0.22 10.77
C ALA A 259 -13.22 -1.33 11.80
N LEU A 260 -13.14 -1.00 13.09
CA LEU A 260 -13.02 -1.97 14.19
C LEU A 260 -14.22 -2.91 14.24
N ASP A 261 -15.44 -2.38 14.15
CA ASP A 261 -16.68 -3.17 14.14
C ASP A 261 -16.76 -4.12 12.95
N PHE A 262 -16.31 -3.68 11.77
CA PHE A 262 -16.20 -4.52 10.57
C PHE A 262 -15.16 -5.63 10.74
N LEU A 263 -13.97 -5.31 11.26
CA LEU A 263 -12.91 -6.29 11.50
C LEU A 263 -13.33 -7.32 12.55
N ALA A 264 -14.04 -6.91 13.60
CA ALA A 264 -14.52 -7.79 14.66
C ALA A 264 -15.54 -8.84 14.18
N GLN A 265 -16.13 -8.65 13.00
CA GLN A 265 -17.05 -9.61 12.37
C GLN A 265 -16.33 -10.63 11.48
N GLN A 266 -15.03 -10.44 11.22
CA GLN A 266 -14.26 -11.35 10.39
C GLN A 266 -13.83 -12.58 11.20
N PRO A 267 -14.12 -13.82 10.74
CA PRO A 267 -13.84 -15.04 11.51
C PRO A 267 -12.33 -15.30 11.73
N TYR A 268 -11.48 -14.60 10.96
CA TYR A 268 -10.03 -14.70 11.03
C TYR A 268 -9.38 -13.54 11.79
N VAL A 269 -10.14 -12.62 12.39
CA VAL A 269 -9.60 -11.51 13.21
C VAL A 269 -9.91 -11.78 14.68
N ASP A 270 -8.91 -11.55 15.54
CA ASP A 270 -9.12 -11.47 16.98
C ASP A 270 -9.52 -10.03 17.36
N PRO A 271 -10.78 -9.77 17.74
CA PRO A 271 -11.26 -8.42 18.04
C PRO A 271 -10.61 -7.81 19.29
N ALA A 272 -9.98 -8.60 20.17
CA ALA A 272 -9.26 -8.09 21.34
C ALA A 272 -7.84 -7.60 20.99
N ARG A 273 -7.37 -7.85 19.76
CA ARG A 273 -6.01 -7.53 19.29
C ARG A 273 -6.01 -6.61 18.06
N VAL A 274 -6.91 -5.62 18.05
CA VAL A 274 -6.98 -4.61 16.99
C VAL A 274 -6.33 -3.30 17.45
N VAL A 275 -5.37 -2.82 16.67
CA VAL A 275 -4.64 -1.55 16.88
C VAL A 275 -5.13 -0.51 15.88
N VAL A 276 -5.18 0.76 16.27
CA VAL A 276 -5.38 1.87 15.33
C VAL A 276 -4.05 2.58 15.08
N ALA A 277 -3.71 2.82 13.81
CA ALA A 277 -2.51 3.53 13.42
C ALA A 277 -2.86 4.61 12.39
N GLY A 278 -2.29 5.80 12.55
CA GLY A 278 -2.63 6.89 11.65
C GLY A 278 -1.52 7.90 11.46
N PHE A 279 -1.64 8.65 10.38
CA PHE A 279 -0.61 9.53 9.85
C PHE A 279 -1.16 10.96 9.74
N SER A 280 -0.44 11.96 10.27
CA SER A 280 -0.86 13.37 10.27
C SER A 280 -2.24 13.56 10.92
N GLN A 281 -3.26 14.06 10.20
CA GLN A 281 -4.64 14.09 10.68
C GLN A 281 -5.17 12.70 11.10
N GLY A 282 -4.78 11.63 10.40
CA GLY A 282 -5.09 10.25 10.82
C GLY A 282 -4.41 9.88 12.13
N GLY A 283 -3.22 10.44 12.40
CA GLY A 283 -2.50 10.29 13.66
C GLY A 283 -3.25 10.96 14.81
N TRP A 284 -3.75 12.20 14.61
CA TRP A 284 -4.66 12.83 15.57
C TRP A 284 -5.90 11.96 15.81
N PHE A 285 -6.54 11.44 14.76
CA PHE A 285 -7.75 10.62 14.93
C PHE A 285 -7.46 9.29 15.63
N SER A 286 -6.26 8.73 15.47
CA SER A 286 -5.83 7.54 16.21
C SER A 286 -5.69 7.85 17.70
N LEU A 287 -5.19 9.02 18.06
CA LEU A 287 -5.13 9.49 19.45
C LEU A 287 -6.53 9.80 19.99
N ALA A 288 -7.38 10.50 19.22
CA ALA A 288 -8.75 10.82 19.63
C ALA A 288 -9.62 9.56 19.83
N ALA A 289 -9.35 8.49 19.08
CA ALA A 289 -10.02 7.21 19.25
C ALA A 289 -9.66 6.51 20.58
N VAL A 290 -8.57 6.89 21.25
CA VAL A 290 -8.13 6.25 22.49
C VAL A 290 -7.86 7.22 23.63
N GLU A 291 -8.04 8.52 23.43
CA GLU A 291 -8.09 9.47 24.53
C GLU A 291 -9.38 9.27 25.30
N ARG A 292 -9.35 9.52 26.62
CA ARG A 292 -10.55 9.51 27.42
C ARG A 292 -11.44 10.69 27.02
N GLY A 293 -12.35 10.42 26.09
CA GLY A 293 -13.27 11.39 25.50
C GLY A 293 -14.52 10.72 24.95
N SER A 294 -15.41 11.52 24.35
CA SER A 294 -16.72 11.04 23.88
C SER A 294 -16.63 9.97 22.79
N VAL A 295 -15.65 10.07 21.88
CA VAL A 295 -15.44 9.13 20.78
C VAL A 295 -15.13 7.73 21.31
N GLU A 296 -14.17 7.65 22.24
CA GLU A 296 -13.83 6.39 22.92
C GLU A 296 -15.03 5.90 23.74
N GLN A 297 -15.59 6.72 24.62
CA GLN A 297 -16.63 6.32 25.58
C GLN A 297 -17.91 5.81 24.92
N SER A 298 -18.34 6.41 23.81
CA SER A 298 -19.55 6.01 23.10
C SER A 298 -19.39 4.79 22.19
N SER A 299 -18.16 4.28 22.06
CA SER A 299 -17.87 3.08 21.27
C SER A 299 -17.85 1.83 22.15
N GLU A 300 -18.64 0.81 21.81
CA GLU A 300 -18.75 -0.42 22.58
C GLU A 300 -17.43 -1.21 22.59
N ARG A 301 -16.85 -1.41 21.40
CA ARG A 301 -15.54 -2.04 21.23
C ARG A 301 -14.44 -1.02 21.42
N LYS A 302 -13.29 -1.45 21.94
CA LYS A 302 -12.11 -0.61 22.21
C LYS A 302 -10.90 -1.13 21.44
N PHE A 303 -10.03 -0.23 21.02
CA PHE A 303 -8.74 -0.61 20.46
C PHE A 303 -7.83 -1.16 21.55
N ARG A 304 -6.90 -2.04 21.16
CA ARG A 304 -5.90 -2.62 22.06
C ARG A 304 -4.72 -1.68 22.31
N ALA A 305 -4.37 -0.87 21.32
CA ALA A 305 -3.31 0.13 21.35
C ALA A 305 -3.53 1.17 20.22
N ALA A 306 -2.80 2.29 20.28
CA ALA A 306 -2.78 3.30 19.22
C ALA A 306 -1.36 3.66 18.76
N VAL A 307 -1.22 4.02 17.49
CA VAL A 307 0.02 4.55 16.91
C VAL A 307 -0.26 5.82 16.12
N ALA A 308 0.57 6.84 16.32
CA ALA A 308 0.41 8.12 15.66
C ALA A 308 1.74 8.60 15.05
N PHE A 309 1.78 8.70 13.73
CA PHE A 309 2.86 9.31 12.96
C PHE A 309 2.56 10.79 12.75
N TYR A 310 3.49 11.64 13.18
CA TYR A 310 3.48 13.12 13.10
C TYR A 310 2.08 13.74 13.35
N PRO A 311 1.41 13.37 14.47
CA PRO A 311 0.04 13.81 14.72
C PRO A 311 -0.05 15.28 15.15
N ALA A 312 -1.23 15.88 14.95
CA ALA A 312 -1.58 17.15 15.59
C ALA A 312 -1.90 16.95 17.09
N CYS A 313 -0.88 16.77 17.93
CA CYS A 313 -1.05 16.52 19.37
C CYS A 313 -1.76 17.65 20.15
N ILE A 314 -1.79 18.87 19.59
CA ILE A 314 -2.50 20.01 20.19
C ILE A 314 -4.02 19.77 20.29
N GLU A 315 -4.58 18.93 19.42
CA GLU A 315 -6.02 18.63 19.39
C GLU A 315 -6.45 17.62 20.46
N VAL A 316 -5.50 16.86 21.01
CA VAL A 316 -5.75 15.85 22.04
C VAL A 316 -5.77 16.53 23.40
N LYS A 317 -6.80 16.28 24.22
CA LYS A 317 -6.99 16.93 25.52
C LYS A 317 -6.94 15.97 26.70
N GLY A 318 -7.34 14.71 26.48
CA GLY A 318 -7.45 13.70 27.53
C GLY A 318 -6.23 12.78 27.66
N PRO A 319 -6.13 12.03 28.77
CA PRO A 319 -5.18 10.93 28.88
C PRO A 319 -5.53 9.80 27.91
N MET A 320 -4.52 9.05 27.46
CA MET A 320 -4.73 7.82 26.67
C MET A 320 -5.28 6.70 27.58
N THR A 321 -6.22 5.90 27.09
CA THR A 321 -6.79 4.77 27.83
C THR A 321 -6.08 3.44 27.56
N VAL A 322 -5.20 3.41 26.54
CA VAL A 322 -4.46 2.22 26.07
C VAL A 322 -2.98 2.57 25.82
N PRO A 323 -2.08 1.57 25.68
CA PRO A 323 -0.71 1.82 25.25
C PRO A 323 -0.68 2.58 23.91
N THR A 324 0.15 3.62 23.84
CA THR A 324 0.20 4.52 22.68
C THR A 324 1.64 4.79 22.27
N LEU A 325 1.92 4.73 20.97
CA LEU A 325 3.18 5.14 20.36
C LEU A 325 2.99 6.43 19.54
N ILE A 326 3.76 7.47 19.83
CA ILE A 326 3.85 8.71 19.05
C ILE A 326 5.24 8.81 18.43
N MET A 327 5.27 9.07 17.13
CA MET A 327 6.49 9.17 16.32
C MET A 327 6.44 10.45 15.49
N ILE A 328 7.42 11.34 15.64
CA ILE A 328 7.35 12.67 15.01
C ILE A 328 8.73 13.17 14.56
N GLY A 329 8.77 13.98 13.50
CA GLY A 329 9.98 14.65 13.07
C GLY A 329 10.34 15.82 13.98
N GLU A 330 11.62 15.98 14.33
CA GLU A 330 12.09 17.11 15.14
C GLU A 330 11.83 18.46 14.46
N ARG A 331 11.92 18.51 13.13
CA ARG A 331 11.79 19.73 12.32
C ARG A 331 10.41 19.88 11.69
N ASP A 332 9.44 19.07 12.10
CA ASP A 332 8.07 19.15 11.59
C ASP A 332 7.51 20.56 11.82
N ASP A 333 7.31 21.29 10.71
CA ASP A 333 6.82 22.67 10.69
C ASP A 333 5.30 22.73 10.49
N TRP A 334 4.63 21.58 10.39
CA TRP A 334 3.18 21.47 10.25
C TRP A 334 2.53 21.07 11.57
N THR A 335 3.01 19.99 12.17
CA THR A 335 2.58 19.53 13.49
C THR A 335 3.80 19.54 14.43
N PRO A 336 4.13 20.69 15.06
CA PRO A 336 5.37 20.80 15.81
C PRO A 336 5.50 19.77 16.95
N ALA A 337 6.66 19.12 17.02
CA ALA A 337 6.95 18.07 18.01
C ALA A 337 6.78 18.54 19.48
N ASP A 338 6.89 19.84 19.75
CA ASP A 338 6.66 20.43 21.07
C ASP A 338 5.24 20.19 21.59
N ALA A 339 4.22 20.19 20.71
CA ALA A 339 2.85 19.88 21.10
C ALA A 339 2.73 18.44 21.63
N CYS A 340 3.42 17.49 21.00
CA CYS A 340 3.45 16.11 21.47
C CYS A 340 4.26 15.95 22.76
N ARG A 341 5.36 16.71 22.90
CA ARG A 341 6.14 16.74 24.13
C ARG A 341 5.30 17.21 25.32
N LYS A 342 4.51 18.27 25.12
CA LYS A 342 3.53 18.77 26.10
C LYS A 342 2.49 17.72 26.46
N LEU A 343 1.85 17.10 25.47
CA LEU A 343 0.89 16.01 25.69
C LEU A 343 1.50 14.88 26.54
N VAL A 344 2.69 14.39 26.18
CA VAL A 344 3.39 13.30 26.88
C VAL A 344 3.77 13.70 28.31
N ASN A 345 4.16 14.95 28.51
CA ASN A 345 4.49 15.49 29.83
C ASN A 345 3.24 15.84 30.65
N GLY A 346 2.02 15.64 30.13
CA GLY A 346 0.80 16.10 30.80
C GLY A 346 0.76 17.62 30.96
N GLU A 347 1.41 18.36 30.08
CA GLU A 347 1.28 19.82 29.98
C GLU A 347 0.09 20.11 29.06
N GLY A 348 -0.83 20.95 29.53
CA GLY A 348 -1.95 21.42 28.73
C GLY A 348 -1.66 22.75 28.06
N ASP A 349 -2.64 23.19 27.28
CA ASP A 349 -2.55 24.45 26.57
C ASP A 349 -2.58 25.60 27.57
N TRP A 350 -1.88 26.69 27.25
CA TRP A 350 -1.82 27.88 28.11
C TRP A 350 -1.20 27.65 29.50
N GLY A 351 -0.38 26.61 29.66
CA GLY A 351 0.35 26.33 30.91
C GLY A 351 -0.46 25.62 32.00
N MET A 352 -1.70 25.18 31.70
CA MET A 352 -2.50 24.37 32.62
C MET A 352 -2.05 22.92 32.55
N SER A 353 -1.66 22.29 33.67
CA SER A 353 -1.27 20.88 33.66
C SER A 353 -2.48 19.96 33.41
N ARG A 354 -2.33 18.98 32.51
CA ARG A 354 -3.21 17.82 32.39
C ARG A 354 -2.90 16.86 33.55
N PRO A 355 -3.88 16.10 34.06
CA PRO A 355 -3.62 15.10 35.08
C PRO A 355 -2.56 14.09 34.60
N LYS A 356 -1.32 14.16 35.13
CA LYS A 356 -0.17 13.32 34.74
C LYS A 356 -0.35 11.81 35.02
N ALA A 357 -1.38 11.43 35.77
CA ALA A 357 -1.44 10.16 36.50
C ALA A 357 -2.56 9.20 36.08
N GLU A 358 -3.18 9.42 34.92
CA GLU A 358 -4.30 8.58 34.47
C GLU A 358 -3.96 7.94 33.12
N GLY A 359 -3.87 6.60 33.08
CA GLY A 359 -3.71 5.83 31.84
C GLY A 359 -2.30 5.24 31.60
N PRO A 360 -2.14 4.39 30.57
CA PRO A 360 -0.84 3.81 30.21
C PRO A 360 0.16 4.86 29.70
N PRO A 361 1.47 4.63 29.87
CA PRO A 361 2.49 5.56 29.38
C PRO A 361 2.48 5.65 27.85
N ILE A 362 2.73 6.86 27.33
CA ILE A 362 2.93 7.11 25.90
C ILE A 362 4.41 6.89 25.58
N GLN A 363 4.70 5.97 24.66
CA GLN A 363 6.02 5.86 24.06
C GLN A 363 6.18 6.98 23.03
N PHE A 364 7.18 7.85 23.21
CA PHE A 364 7.37 9.03 22.37
C PHE A 364 8.76 9.03 21.73
N ILE A 365 8.80 9.07 20.39
CA ILE A 365 10.04 9.09 19.62
C ILE A 365 10.05 10.33 18.74
N VAL A 366 11.11 11.12 18.87
CA VAL A 366 11.40 12.29 18.02
C VAL A 366 12.58 11.94 17.12
N TYR A 367 12.42 12.06 15.81
CA TYR A 367 13.47 11.78 14.84
C TYR A 367 14.25 13.05 14.49
N PRO A 368 15.54 13.14 14.84
CA PRO A 368 16.34 14.33 14.60
C PRO A 368 16.41 14.69 13.11
N GLY A 369 16.27 15.98 12.80
CA GLY A 369 16.34 16.50 11.43
C GLY A 369 15.19 16.11 10.49
N ALA A 370 14.25 15.25 10.90
CA ALA A 370 13.13 14.84 10.06
C ALA A 370 11.98 15.85 10.10
N TYR A 371 11.28 16.02 8.97
CA TYR A 371 10.10 16.86 8.80
C TYR A 371 8.81 16.02 8.79
N HIS A 372 7.68 16.63 8.44
CA HIS A 372 6.41 15.94 8.22
C HIS A 372 6.55 14.90 7.08
N ASP A 373 5.79 13.80 7.17
CA ASP A 373 5.76 12.72 6.16
C ASP A 373 7.14 12.05 5.92
N PHE A 374 7.98 12.02 6.95
CA PHE A 374 9.37 11.51 6.87
C PHE A 374 9.49 10.07 6.37
N ASP A 375 8.41 9.29 6.46
CA ASP A 375 8.31 7.88 6.10
C ASP A 375 7.81 7.64 4.67
N ARG A 376 7.46 8.70 3.92
CA ARG A 376 7.01 8.60 2.53
C ARG A 376 8.16 8.86 1.56
N PRO A 377 8.64 7.84 0.82
CA PRO A 377 9.69 8.02 -0.17
C PRO A 377 9.28 9.04 -1.24
N GLY A 378 10.17 9.97 -1.54
CA GLY A 378 9.93 10.99 -2.56
C GLY A 378 10.88 12.18 -2.43
N PRO A 379 10.84 13.10 -3.41
CA PRO A 379 11.54 14.37 -3.33
C PRO A 379 10.94 15.24 -2.23
N THR A 380 11.74 16.19 -1.73
CA THR A 380 11.24 17.28 -0.90
C THR A 380 10.33 18.21 -1.71
N PHE A 381 9.20 18.63 -1.13
CA PHE A 381 8.28 19.58 -1.74
C PHE A 381 7.52 20.36 -0.66
N GLN A 382 6.80 21.39 -1.10
CA GLN A 382 5.93 22.20 -0.23
C GLN A 382 4.49 21.72 -0.41
N TYR A 383 3.80 21.48 0.71
CA TYR A 383 2.39 21.17 0.72
C TYR A 383 1.68 22.00 1.77
N ASP A 384 0.66 22.75 1.35
CA ASP A 384 -0.07 23.69 2.19
C ASP A 384 0.80 24.70 2.98
N GLY A 385 1.97 25.06 2.43
CA GLY A 385 2.93 25.98 3.07
C GLY A 385 3.90 25.32 4.04
N HIS A 386 3.87 23.99 4.15
CA HIS A 386 4.74 23.19 5.02
C HIS A 386 5.71 22.33 4.22
N ARG A 387 6.90 22.08 4.78
CA ARG A 387 7.91 21.25 4.13
C ARG A 387 7.62 19.78 4.35
N ILE A 388 7.50 19.05 3.25
CA ILE A 388 7.35 17.59 3.24
C ILE A 388 8.65 16.99 2.74
N GLU A 389 9.25 16.09 3.52
CA GLU A 389 10.58 15.56 3.22
C GLU A 389 10.77 14.14 3.72
N PHE A 390 11.11 13.24 2.79
CA PHE A 390 11.55 11.90 3.13
C PHE A 390 12.86 11.91 3.91
N ASN A 391 12.91 11.19 5.02
CA ASN A 391 14.13 10.95 5.77
C ASN A 391 14.33 9.44 5.95
N GLN A 392 15.29 8.88 5.23
CA GLN A 392 15.53 7.43 5.22
C GLN A 392 15.77 6.86 6.62
N ALA A 393 16.60 7.52 7.43
CA ALA A 393 16.92 7.04 8.77
C ALA A 393 15.68 7.05 9.68
N ALA A 394 14.88 8.11 9.65
CA ALA A 394 13.63 8.21 10.40
C ALA A 394 12.60 7.17 9.94
N ALA A 395 12.49 6.94 8.63
CA ALA A 395 11.60 5.94 8.05
C ALA A 395 11.97 4.50 8.46
N GLU A 396 13.27 4.18 8.47
CA GLU A 396 13.75 2.87 8.91
C GLU A 396 13.55 2.66 10.41
N GLN A 397 13.86 3.67 11.22
CA GLN A 397 13.67 3.62 12.67
C GLN A 397 12.19 3.53 13.05
N SER A 398 11.32 4.29 12.40
CA SER A 398 9.87 4.27 12.68
C SER A 398 9.22 2.94 12.31
N ARG A 399 9.68 2.32 11.21
CA ARG A 399 9.23 0.97 10.83
C ARG A 399 9.61 -0.07 11.88
N ASN A 400 10.83 -0.01 12.41
CA ASN A 400 11.26 -0.90 13.48
C ASN A 400 10.48 -0.63 14.78
N ALA A 401 10.34 0.65 15.17
CA ALA A 401 9.59 1.04 16.35
C ALA A 401 8.12 0.60 16.29
N LEU A 402 7.45 0.76 15.14
CA LEU A 402 6.09 0.26 14.93
C LEU A 402 6.03 -1.25 15.12
N ARG A 403 6.92 -2.01 14.46
CA ARG A 403 6.92 -3.47 14.54
C ARG A 403 7.13 -3.95 15.99
N ASP A 404 8.12 -3.39 16.68
CA ASP A 404 8.44 -3.75 18.06
C ASP A 404 7.28 -3.40 19.01
N PHE A 405 6.66 -2.24 18.81
CA PHE A 405 5.48 -1.82 19.56
C PHE A 405 4.29 -2.76 19.35
N LEU A 406 3.96 -3.10 18.09
CA LEU A 406 2.90 -4.06 17.78
C LEU A 406 3.15 -5.41 18.47
N THR A 407 4.36 -5.96 18.36
CA THR A 407 4.73 -7.21 19.04
C THR A 407 4.56 -7.11 20.56
N SER A 408 4.89 -5.97 21.17
CA SER A 408 4.76 -5.78 22.62
C SER A 408 3.31 -5.72 23.11
N VAL A 409 2.37 -5.20 22.30
CA VAL A 409 0.97 -4.94 22.75
C VAL A 409 -0.01 -6.03 22.33
N VAL A 410 0.25 -6.75 21.23
CA VAL A 410 -0.62 -7.85 20.75
C VAL A 410 0.05 -9.23 20.68
N GLY A 411 1.33 -9.35 21.07
CA GLY A 411 2.10 -10.60 21.00
C GLY A 411 2.73 -10.87 19.64
N GLU A 412 3.46 -11.98 19.49
CA GLU A 412 3.97 -12.41 18.17
C GLU A 412 2.80 -12.66 17.20
N ALA A 413 2.96 -12.22 15.95
CA ALA A 413 2.03 -12.56 14.89
C ALA A 413 2.07 -14.08 14.60
N ALA A 414 0.95 -14.64 14.13
CA ALA A 414 0.92 -16.03 13.70
C ALA A 414 1.89 -16.22 12.51
N LYS A 415 2.90 -17.08 12.70
CA LYS A 415 3.95 -17.36 11.70
C LYS A 415 3.41 -18.06 10.46
#